data_AF-F3ZWW8-F1
#
_entry.id   AF-F3ZWW8-F1
#
_cell.length_a   1.000
_cell.length_b   1.000
_cell.length_c   1.000
_cell.angle_alpha   90.00
_cell.angle_beta   90.00
_cell.angle_gamma   90.00
#
_symmetry.space_group_name_H-M   'P 1'
#
loop_
_entity.id
_entity.type
_entity.pdbx_description
1 polymer ?
#
loop_
_entity_poly.entity_id
_entity_poly.type
_entity_poly.pdbx_seq_one_letter_code
_entity_poly.pdbx_strand_id
1 'polypeptide(L)' 'MSANIDRLFQEEFEKREKIGIEKGIEKGQWTLVKNMLSHGLTVEEISLYTGLSIDEVRRIAGKAE' A
#
# COMPACT_ATOMS: atom_id res chain seq x y z
N MET A 1 -29.98 20.93 -0.12
CA MET A 1 -28.65 21.54 -0.29
C MET A 1 -28.53 22.07 -1.71
N SER A 2 -27.62 23.00 -2.00
CA SER A 2 -27.43 23.46 -3.39
C SER A 2 -26.56 22.45 -4.14
N ALA A 3 -26.84 22.22 -5.43
CA ALA A 3 -26.15 21.22 -6.25
C ALA A 3 -24.62 21.38 -6.26
N ASN A 4 -24.11 22.59 -6.01
CA ASN A 4 -22.67 22.84 -5.89
C ASN A 4 -22.07 22.28 -4.59
N ILE A 5 -22.81 22.33 -3.48
CA ILE A 5 -22.37 21.80 -2.19
C ILE A 5 -22.38 20.26 -2.24
N ASP A 6 -23.43 19.68 -2.81
CA ASP A 6 -23.57 18.21 -2.92
C ASP A 6 -22.44 17.61 -3.77
N ARG A 7 -22.06 18.26 -4.87
CA ARG A 7 -20.93 17.86 -5.72
C ARG A 7 -19.59 17.91 -4.98
N LEU A 8 -19.32 18.97 -4.22
CA LEU A 8 -18.08 19.07 -3.43
C LEU A 8 -17.96 17.96 -2.38
N PHE A 9 -19.08 17.60 -1.72
CA PHE A 9 -19.08 16.50 -0.77
C PHE A 9 -18.80 15.15 -1.43
N GLN A 10 -19.37 14.90 -2.62
CA GLN A 10 -19.09 13.68 -3.38
C GLN A 10 -17.62 13.59 -3.79
N GLU A 11 -17.05 14.66 -4.35
CA GLU A 11 -15.63 14.70 -4.74
C GLU A 11 -14.69 14.44 -3.55
N GLU A 12 -14.96 15.05 -2.38
CA GLU A 12 -14.16 14.83 -1.18
C GLU A 12 -14.34 13.42 -0.60
N PHE A 13 -15.53 12.83 -0.72
CA PHE A 13 -15.79 11.45 -0.31
C PHE A 13 -14.99 10.46 -1.18
N GLU A 14 -15.10 10.56 -2.50
CA GLU A 14 -14.37 9.72 -3.46
C GLU A 14 -12.86 9.81 -3.24
N LYS A 15 -12.35 11.03 -3.01
CA LYS A 15 -10.93 11.26 -2.70
C LYS A 15 -10.50 10.55 -1.43
N ARG A 16 -11.30 10.62 -0.35
CA ARG A 16 -11.00 9.95 0.92
C ARG A 16 -11.06 8.43 0.80
N GLU A 17 -12.04 7.92 0.06
CA GLU A 17 -12.17 6.50 -0.24
C GLU A 17 -10.93 6.00 -1.00
N LYS A 18 -10.52 6.70 -2.06
CA LYS A 18 -9.32 6.38 -2.82
C LYS A 18 -8.06 6.36 -1.95
N ILE A 19 -7.86 7.39 -1.11
CA ILE A 19 -6.73 7.44 -0.17
C ILE A 19 -6.78 6.26 0.82
N GLY A 20 -7.97 5.88 1.28
CA GLY A 20 -8.16 4.74 2.18
C GLY A 20 -7.74 3.42 1.53
N ILE A 21 -8.19 3.20 0.30
CA ILE A 21 -7.84 2.01 -0.50
C ILE A 21 -6.33 1.95 -0.74
N GLU A 22 -5.70 3.04 -1.18
CA GLU A 22 -4.25 3.11 -1.43
C GLU A 22 -3.45 2.80 -0.17
N LYS A 23 -3.82 3.37 0.99
CA LYS A 23 -3.18 3.08 2.27
C LYS A 23 -3.37 1.62 2.71
N GLY A 24 -4.53 1.03 2.43
CA GLY A 24 -4.80 -0.37 2.72
C GLY A 24 -3.90 -1.31 1.91
N ILE A 25 -3.76 -1.03 0.62
CA ILE A 25 -2.88 -1.77 -0.29
C ILE A 25 -1.42 -1.65 0.16
N GLU A 26 -0.93 -0.44 0.44
CA GLU A 26 0.46 -0.24 0.89
C GLU A 26 0.74 -1.01 2.20
N LYS A 27 -0.16 -0.93 3.19
CA LYS A 27 -0.04 -1.70 4.43
C LYS A 27 -0.01 -3.20 4.19
N GLY A 28 -0.88 -3.70 3.32
CA GLY A 28 -0.93 -5.12 2.96
C GLY A 28 0.39 -5.60 2.34
N GLN A 29 0.96 -4.82 1.42
CA GLN A 29 2.26 -5.12 0.83
C GLN A 29 3.38 -5.12 1.88
N TRP A 30 3.39 -4.14 2.79
CA TRP A 30 4.40 -4.08 3.86
C TRP A 30 4.32 -5.27 4.82
N THR A 31 3.12 -5.62 5.27
CA THR A 31 2.90 -6.80 6.12
C THR A 31 3.31 -8.08 5.40
N LEU A 32 2.95 -8.23 4.12
CA LEU A 32 3.31 -9.42 3.34
C LEU A 32 4.84 -9.57 3.24
N VAL A 33 5.54 -8.54 2.81
CA VAL A 33 7.01 -8.56 2.67
C VAL A 33 7.68 -8.84 4.01
N LYS A 34 7.25 -8.20 5.10
CA LYS A 34 7.79 -8.46 6.44
C LYS A 34 7.59 -9.91 6.88
N ASN A 35 6.41 -10.47 6.62
CA ASN A 35 6.13 -11.87 6.93
C ASN A 35 6.98 -12.81 6.07
N MET A 36 7.18 -12.54 4.79
CA MET A 36 8.02 -13.37 3.94
C MET A 36 9.49 -13.34 4.40
N LEU A 37 10.01 -12.15 4.75
CA LEU A 37 11.35 -12.00 5.34
C LEU A 37 11.48 -12.76 6.65
N SER A 38 10.47 -12.71 7.53
CA SER A 38 10.51 -13.44 8.81
C SER A 38 10.47 -14.95 8.65
N HIS A 39 9.98 -15.46 7.51
CA HIS A 39 10.03 -16.87 7.14
C HIS A 39 11.31 -17.25 6.37
N GLY A 40 12.27 -16.34 6.26
CA GLY A 40 13.59 -16.59 5.68
C GLY A 40 13.67 -16.44 4.17
N LEU A 41 12.64 -15.90 3.51
CA LEU A 41 12.71 -15.63 2.08
C LEU A 41 13.66 -14.46 1.81
N THR A 42 14.45 -14.60 0.75
CA THR A 42 15.35 -13.57 0.26
C THR A 42 14.59 -12.43 -0.44
N VAL A 43 15.24 -11.28 -0.57
CA VAL A 43 14.67 -10.13 -1.28
C VAL A 43 14.33 -10.48 -2.74
N GLU A 44 15.16 -11.31 -3.36
CA GLU A 44 15.02 -11.80 -4.72
C GLU A 44 13.79 -12.72 -4.88
N GLU A 45 13.58 -13.65 -3.94
CA GLU A 45 12.39 -14.51 -3.94
C GLU A 45 11.11 -13.71 -3.69
N ILE A 46 11.16 -12.74 -2.77
CA ILE A 46 10.01 -11.87 -2.50
C ILE A 46 9.65 -11.05 -3.73
N SER A 47 10.64 -10.48 -4.43
CA SER A 47 10.41 -9.76 -5.69
C SER A 47 9.75 -10.66 -6.73
N LEU A 48 10.22 -11.91 -6.86
CA LEU A 48 9.66 -12.89 -7.78
C LEU A 48 8.18 -13.21 -7.48
N TYR A 49 7.83 -13.43 -6.22
CA TYR A 49 6.47 -13.82 -5.84
C TYR A 49 5.48 -12.65 -5.79
N THR A 50 5.94 -11.46 -5.41
CA THR A 50 5.07 -10.29 -5.20
C THR A 50 4.99 -9.39 -6.44
N GLY A 51 5.92 -9.52 -7.39
CA GLY A 51 6.06 -8.62 -8.52
C GLY A 51 6.61 -7.23 -8.14
N LEU A 52 6.96 -7.01 -6.88
CA LEU A 52 7.62 -5.78 -6.44
C LEU A 52 9.06 -5.75 -6.93
N SER A 53 9.59 -4.55 -7.19
CA SER A 53 11.01 -4.40 -7.50
C SER A 53 11.87 -4.71 -6.27
N ILE A 54 13.11 -5.15 -6.50
CA ILE A 54 14.09 -5.38 -5.45
C ILE A 54 14.26 -4.14 -4.55
N ASP A 55 14.30 -2.95 -5.14
CA ASP A 55 14.44 -1.69 -4.42
C ASP A 55 13.22 -1.41 -3.54
N GLU A 56 12.01 -1.75 -4.01
CA GLU A 56 10.78 -1.62 -3.25
C GLU A 56 10.73 -2.57 -2.07
N VAL A 57 11.11 -3.84 -2.28
CA VAL A 57 11.23 -4.83 -1.20
C VAL A 57 12.26 -4.37 -0.16
N ARG A 58 13.42 -3.85 -0.58
CA ARG A 58 14.45 -3.31 0.33
C ARG A 58 13.96 -2.08 1.10
N ARG A 59 13.26 -1.16 0.44
CA ARG A 59 12.66 0.02 1.07
C ARG A 59 11.66 -0.39 2.15
N ILE A 60 10.83 -1.38 1.87
CA ILE A 60 9.83 -1.92 2.78
C ILE A 60 10.51 -2.65 3.96
N ALA A 61 11.57 -3.42 3.68
CA ALA A 61 12.38 -4.08 4.70
C ALA A 61 13.08 -3.10 5.65
N GLY A 62 13.59 -1.99 5.11
CA GLY A 62 14.30 -0.93 5.85
C GLY A 62 13.39 -0.02 6.67
N LYS A 63 12.07 -0.01 6.42
CA LYS A 63 11.09 0.64 7.30
C LYS A 63 10.85 -0.22 8.56
N ALA A 64 11.84 -0.21 9.46
CA ALA A 64 11.65 -0.59 10.84
C ALA A 64 10.94 0.58 11.56
N GLU A 65 9.73 0.31 12.08
CA GLU A 65 9.10 1.17 13.10
C GLU A 65 9.68 0.81 14.46
#